data_AF-D0ABB9-F1
#
_entry.id   AF-D0ABB9-F1
#
_cell.length_a   1.000
_cell.length_b   1.000
_cell.length_c   1.000
_cell.angle_alpha   90.00
_cell.angle_beta   90.00
_cell.angle_gamma   90.00
#
_symmetry.space_group_name_H-M   'P 1'
#
loop_
_entity.id
_entity.type
_entity.pdbx_description
1 polymer ?
#
loop_
_entity_poly.entity_id
_entity_poly.type
_entity_poly.pdbx_seq_one_letter_code
_entity_poly.pdbx_strand_id
1 'polypeptide(L)'
;MSFLFRHALLDESSSSDDDVIIAAAAIVAQDEYEQSNARRCRRGGSVPGRQVVRRNHQAGYERLQHDYFSLNPTYGPVLFRRRFRMSRHLFLRIVNDVVAHDDYFVLKRNAASALGISPLVKITATLRMITNGVAADTQDEYLQIADSTTIESLKRFVRAIVEIFGDEYLRYPTSADTCRLLALGEQRGFPGMLGSIDGMHWE
;
A
#
# COMPACT_ATOMS: atom_id res chain seq x y z
N MET A 1 -26.56 48.96 34.53
CA MET A 1 -27.75 48.09 34.38
C MET A 1 -27.22 46.73 33.95
N SER A 2 -27.03 45.74 34.85
CA SER A 2 -28.04 44.76 35.30
C SER A 2 -28.76 44.14 34.10
N PHE A 3 -28.69 42.86 33.75
CA PHE A 3 -28.73 41.58 34.49
C PHE A 3 -27.94 40.52 33.67
N LEU A 4 -27.05 39.65 34.17
CA LEU A 4 -27.13 38.51 35.09
C LEU A 4 -28.09 37.35 34.73
N PHE A 5 -27.46 36.15 34.62
CA PHE A 5 -27.93 34.78 34.85
C PHE A 5 -28.80 34.05 33.79
N ARG A 6 -28.20 33.02 33.15
CA ARG A 6 -28.38 31.63 33.62
C ARG A 6 -27.24 30.70 33.16
N HIS A 7 -26.50 30.23 34.15
CA HIS A 7 -25.66 29.05 34.14
C HIS A 7 -26.57 27.81 34.23
N ALA A 8 -26.31 26.76 33.46
CA ALA A 8 -26.66 25.39 33.84
C ALA A 8 -25.78 24.42 33.04
N LEU A 9 -24.76 23.93 33.73
CA LEU A 9 -24.01 22.72 33.41
C LEU A 9 -24.89 21.49 33.71
N LEU A 10 -24.83 20.51 32.80
CA LEU A 10 -24.94 19.05 32.99
C LEU A 10 -26.29 18.42 33.39
N ASP A 11 -26.83 17.62 32.45
CA ASP A 11 -27.15 16.18 32.61
C ASP A 11 -27.29 15.62 31.17
N GLU A 12 -26.42 14.72 30.66
CA GLU A 12 -26.49 13.24 30.79
C GLU A 12 -27.93 12.72 30.55
N SER A 13 -28.29 11.83 29.62
CA SER A 13 -27.60 10.88 28.75
C SER A 13 -28.65 10.33 27.75
N SER A 14 -28.28 10.16 26.48
CA SER A 14 -28.76 9.06 25.63
C SER A 14 -27.81 8.96 24.45
N SER A 15 -26.61 8.43 24.70
CA SER A 15 -25.73 7.93 23.64
C SER A 15 -26.43 6.73 23.00
N SER A 16 -27.31 7.00 22.03
CA SER A 16 -28.01 5.95 21.29
C SER A 16 -26.99 5.24 20.42
N ASP A 17 -26.84 3.92 20.61
CA ASP A 17 -26.06 3.05 19.74
C ASP A 17 -26.42 3.24 18.25
N ASP A 18 -27.60 3.79 17.97
CA ASP A 18 -28.10 4.14 16.65
C ASP A 18 -27.24 5.16 15.89
N ASP A 19 -26.63 6.17 16.54
CA ASP A 19 -25.84 7.20 15.82
C ASP A 19 -24.53 6.60 15.29
N VAL A 20 -23.93 5.69 16.06
CA VAL A 20 -22.75 4.93 15.67
C VAL A 20 -23.10 3.90 14.60
N ILE A 21 -24.26 3.25 14.71
CA ILE A 21 -24.77 2.30 13.71
C ILE A 21 -25.11 3.02 12.40
N ILE A 22 -25.69 4.22 12.44
CA ILE A 22 -25.99 5.04 11.25
C ILE A 22 -24.70 5.50 10.58
N ALA A 23 -23.70 5.94 11.35
CA ALA A 23 -22.39 6.30 10.80
C ALA A 23 -21.69 5.08 10.17
N ALA A 24 -21.71 3.92 10.84
CA ALA A 24 -21.14 2.69 10.31
C ALA A 24 -21.89 2.20 9.05
N ALA A 25 -23.22 2.27 9.04
CA ALA A 25 -24.04 1.92 7.89
C ALA A 25 -23.81 2.89 6.72
N ALA A 26 -23.59 4.18 6.97
CA ALA A 26 -23.25 5.15 5.94
C ALA A 26 -21.87 4.87 5.33
N ILE A 27 -20.88 4.45 6.14
CA ILE A 27 -19.55 4.07 5.68
C ILE A 27 -19.62 2.78 4.84
N VAL A 28 -20.34 1.76 5.31
CA VAL A 28 -20.53 0.50 4.56
C VAL A 28 -21.30 0.76 3.26
N ALA A 29 -22.34 1.60 3.29
CA ALA A 29 -23.10 1.96 2.09
C ALA A 29 -22.26 2.79 1.09
N GLN A 30 -21.34 3.63 1.57
CA GLN A 30 -20.38 4.34 0.72
C GLN A 30 -19.38 3.36 0.08
N ASP A 31 -18.85 2.40 0.84
CA ASP A 31 -17.92 1.41 0.33
C ASP A 31 -18.61 0.45 -0.66
N GLU A 32 -19.84 0.04 -0.39
CA GLU A 32 -20.70 -0.72 -1.33
C GLU A 32 -21.06 0.11 -2.57
N TYR A 33 -21.33 1.41 -2.42
CA TYR A 33 -21.60 2.32 -3.55
C TYR A 33 -20.35 2.48 -4.41
N GLU A 34 -19.17 2.68 -3.84
CA GLU A 34 -17.90 2.75 -4.55
C GLU A 34 -17.55 1.43 -5.25
N GLN A 35 -17.76 0.29 -4.58
CA GLN A 35 -17.59 -1.04 -5.17
C GLN A 35 -18.60 -1.33 -6.29
N SER A 36 -19.85 -0.87 -6.16
CA SER A 36 -20.87 -0.98 -7.21
C SER A 36 -20.57 -0.08 -8.41
N ASN A 37 -19.99 1.10 -8.17
CA ASN A 37 -19.58 2.04 -9.21
C ASN A 37 -18.29 1.56 -9.91
N ALA A 38 -17.39 0.88 -9.18
CA ALA A 38 -16.27 0.15 -9.75
C ALA A 38 -16.73 -1.03 -10.63
N ARG A 39 -17.82 -1.72 -10.27
CA ARG A 39 -18.46 -2.76 -11.12
C ARG A 39 -19.14 -2.14 -12.36
N ARG A 40 -19.68 -0.92 -12.25
CA ARG A 40 -20.06 -0.08 -13.40
C ARG A 40 -18.82 0.58 -14.00
N CYS A 41 -17.88 -0.24 -14.47
CA CYS A 41 -16.87 0.21 -15.40
C CYS A 41 -17.59 0.76 -16.66
N ARG A 42 -17.90 2.06 -16.68
CA ARG A 42 -18.05 2.78 -17.94
C ARG A 42 -16.70 2.59 -18.63
N ARG A 43 -16.63 1.64 -19.56
CA ARG A 43 -15.49 1.49 -20.46
C ARG A 43 -15.35 2.84 -21.16
N GLY A 44 -14.52 3.71 -20.59
CA GLY A 44 -14.21 5.00 -21.17
C GLY A 44 -13.54 4.72 -22.49
N GLY A 45 -14.27 4.92 -23.57
CA GLY A 45 -13.68 4.92 -24.91
C GLY A 45 -12.57 5.98 -25.00
N SER A 46 -11.89 6.01 -26.13
CA SER A 46 -10.97 7.11 -26.44
C SER A 46 -11.71 8.44 -26.27
N VAL A 47 -11.31 9.23 -25.27
CA VAL A 47 -11.80 10.60 -25.12
C VAL A 47 -11.17 11.44 -26.24
N PRO A 48 -11.96 12.13 -27.08
CA PRO A 48 -11.42 13.03 -28.10
C PRO A 48 -10.39 13.98 -27.48
N GLY A 49 -9.22 14.08 -28.10
CA GLY A 49 -8.10 14.90 -27.59
C GLY A 49 -7.15 14.21 -26.61
N ARG A 50 -7.40 12.96 -26.19
CA ARG A 50 -6.46 12.21 -25.34
C ARG A 50 -5.21 11.80 -26.12
N GLN A 51 -4.05 12.38 -25.76
CA GLN A 51 -2.76 11.97 -26.30
C GLN A 51 -2.30 10.66 -25.65
N VAL A 52 -2.01 9.65 -26.47
CA VAL A 52 -1.43 8.38 -26.01
C VAL A 52 0.09 8.44 -26.12
N VAL A 53 0.77 8.51 -24.97
CA VAL A 53 2.23 8.41 -24.90
C VAL A 53 2.63 6.94 -25.01
N ARG A 54 3.46 6.61 -26.01
CA ARG A 54 4.00 5.26 -26.24
C ARG A 54 5.19 5.03 -25.31
N ARG A 55 4.93 4.38 -24.18
CA ARG A 55 5.95 4.02 -23.17
C ARG A 55 6.63 2.71 -23.52
N ASN A 56 7.94 2.62 -23.27
CA ASN A 56 8.68 1.38 -23.44
C ASN A 56 8.73 0.60 -22.11
N HIS A 57 7.65 -0.13 -21.84
CA HIS A 57 7.52 -0.96 -20.62
C HIS A 57 8.63 -2.00 -20.48
N GLN A 58 9.12 -2.53 -21.61
CA GLN A 58 10.19 -3.51 -21.64
C GLN A 58 11.51 -2.91 -21.16
N ALA A 59 11.85 -1.70 -21.64
CA ALA A 59 13.05 -1.00 -21.19
C ALA A 59 12.99 -0.63 -19.70
N GLY A 60 11.81 -0.28 -19.18
CA GLY A 60 11.61 -0.05 -17.74
C GLY A 60 11.88 -1.31 -16.92
N TYR A 61 11.39 -2.47 -17.38
CA TYR A 61 11.65 -3.76 -16.74
C TYR A 61 13.14 -4.16 -16.78
N GLU A 62 13.79 -4.03 -17.93
CA GLU A 62 15.20 -4.39 -18.10
C GLU A 62 16.11 -3.54 -17.20
N ARG A 63 15.85 -2.24 -17.12
CA ARG A 63 16.55 -1.32 -16.22
C ARG A 63 16.37 -1.75 -14.76
N LEU A 64 15.13 -2.01 -14.35
CA LEU A 64 14.83 -2.45 -12.99
C LEU A 64 15.55 -3.75 -12.64
N GLN A 65 15.58 -4.71 -13.58
CA GLN A 65 16.31 -5.97 -13.38
C GLN A 65 17.80 -5.76 -13.24
N HIS A 66 18.41 -5.01 -14.16
CA HIS A 66 19.83 -4.72 -14.13
C HIS A 66 20.23 -4.06 -12.80
N ASP A 67 19.44 -3.09 -12.34
CA ASP A 67 19.77 -2.25 -11.20
C ASP A 67 19.69 -2.98 -9.85
N TYR A 68 18.82 -3.98 -9.68
CA TYR A 68 18.52 -4.56 -8.36
C TYR A 68 18.51 -6.10 -8.27
N PHE A 69 18.17 -6.78 -9.36
CA PHE A 69 17.85 -8.21 -9.33
C PHE A 69 18.76 -9.07 -10.19
N SER A 70 19.65 -8.45 -10.97
CA SER A 70 20.71 -9.15 -11.70
C SER A 70 21.69 -9.83 -10.73
N LEU A 71 22.56 -10.69 -11.28
CA LEU A 71 23.61 -11.35 -10.50
C LEU A 71 24.58 -10.33 -9.88
N ASN A 72 24.89 -9.26 -10.62
CA ASN A 72 25.75 -8.15 -10.22
C ASN A 72 24.97 -6.84 -10.31
N PRO A 73 24.06 -6.54 -9.35
CA PRO A 73 23.19 -5.39 -9.44
C PRO A 73 23.96 -4.09 -9.20
N THR A 74 23.60 -3.03 -9.93
CA THR A 74 24.16 -1.68 -9.71
C THR A 74 23.92 -1.21 -8.28
N TYR A 75 22.77 -1.55 -7.70
CA TYR A 75 22.42 -1.26 -6.32
C TYR A 75 22.42 -2.55 -5.50
N GLY A 76 23.50 -2.74 -4.73
CA GLY A 76 23.64 -3.86 -3.81
C GLY A 76 22.56 -3.91 -2.71
N PRO A 77 22.59 -4.96 -1.86
CA PRO A 77 21.52 -5.25 -0.89
C PRO A 77 21.28 -4.13 0.13
N VAL A 78 22.31 -3.38 0.52
CA VAL A 78 22.18 -2.24 1.44
C VAL A 78 21.35 -1.11 0.81
N LEU A 79 21.64 -0.75 -0.44
CA LEU A 79 20.90 0.28 -1.16
C LEU A 79 19.49 -0.20 -1.52
N PHE A 80 19.32 -1.48 -1.85
CA PHE A 80 18.01 -2.09 -2.02
C PHE A 80 17.16 -1.90 -0.76
N ARG A 81 17.69 -2.31 0.40
CA ARG A 81 16.97 -2.20 1.68
C ARG A 81 16.66 -0.75 2.04
N ARG A 82 17.55 0.20 1.73
CA ARG A 82 17.27 1.63 1.94
C ARG A 82 16.10 2.13 1.09
N ARG A 83 16.02 1.71 -0.18
CA ARG A 83 15.01 2.20 -1.14
C ARG A 83 13.65 1.51 -1.01
N PHE A 84 13.62 0.23 -0.64
CA PHE A 84 12.40 -0.58 -0.52
C PHE A 84 11.99 -0.87 0.93
N ARG A 85 12.81 -0.46 1.91
CA ARG A 85 12.60 -0.70 3.35
C ARG A 85 12.53 -2.18 3.77
N MET A 86 12.90 -3.10 2.87
CA MET A 86 12.88 -4.54 3.09
C MET A 86 14.03 -5.25 2.37
N SER A 87 14.27 -6.52 2.71
CA SER A 87 15.26 -7.34 1.99
C SER A 87 14.75 -7.73 0.60
N ARG A 88 15.67 -7.99 -0.33
CA ARG A 88 15.34 -8.46 -1.68
C ARG A 88 14.54 -9.77 -1.67
N HIS A 89 14.87 -10.67 -0.75
CA HIS A 89 14.17 -11.94 -0.60
C HIS A 89 12.70 -11.74 -0.20
N LEU A 90 12.45 -10.88 0.80
CA LEU A 90 11.08 -10.58 1.23
C LEU A 90 10.28 -9.90 0.11
N PHE A 91 10.91 -8.97 -0.62
CA PHE A 91 10.30 -8.33 -1.78
C PHE A 91 9.86 -9.36 -2.82
N LEU A 92 10.74 -10.31 -3.19
CA LEU A 92 10.42 -11.34 -4.18
C LEU A 92 9.33 -12.30 -3.69
N ARG A 93 9.31 -12.64 -2.39
CA ARG A 93 8.22 -13.40 -1.79
C ARG A 93 6.88 -12.68 -1.96
N ILE A 94 6.81 -11.40 -1.61
CA ILE A 94 5.60 -10.58 -1.78
C ILE A 94 5.16 -10.55 -3.24
N VAL A 95 6.10 -10.37 -4.18
CA VAL A 95 5.79 -10.38 -5.62
C VAL A 95 5.15 -11.70 -6.03
N ASN A 96 5.74 -12.83 -5.63
CA ASN A 96 5.23 -14.15 -6.00
C ASN A 96 3.83 -14.41 -5.41
N ASP A 97 3.64 -14.10 -4.13
CA ASP A 97 2.37 -14.31 -3.42
C ASP A 97 1.26 -13.44 -4.04
N VAL A 98 1.55 -12.17 -4.33
CA VAL A 98 0.58 -11.25 -4.97
C VAL A 98 0.26 -11.67 -6.42
N VAL A 99 1.25 -12.13 -7.19
CA VAL A 99 1.03 -12.62 -8.56
C VAL A 99 0.18 -13.89 -8.57
N ALA A 100 0.34 -14.76 -7.58
CA ALA A 100 -0.49 -15.95 -7.42
C ALA A 100 -1.93 -15.63 -6.99
N HIS A 101 -2.13 -14.52 -6.29
CA HIS A 101 -3.43 -14.14 -5.71
C HIS A 101 -4.32 -13.29 -6.64
N ASP A 102 -3.77 -12.25 -7.29
CA ASP A 102 -4.52 -11.38 -8.21
C ASP A 102 -4.00 -11.46 -9.65
N ASP A 103 -4.88 -12.00 -10.50
CA ASP A 103 -4.77 -12.19 -11.94
C ASP A 103 -4.38 -10.92 -12.73
N TYR A 104 -4.57 -9.74 -12.13
CA TYR A 104 -4.11 -8.45 -12.66
C TYR A 104 -2.58 -8.33 -12.73
N PHE A 105 -1.85 -8.93 -11.79
CA PHE A 105 -0.40 -8.85 -11.75
C PHE A 105 0.28 -9.86 -12.67
N VAL A 106 -0.41 -10.92 -13.07
CA VAL A 106 0.09 -11.89 -14.05
C VAL A 106 0.47 -11.17 -15.36
N LEU A 107 1.68 -11.43 -15.84
CA LEU A 107 2.16 -10.89 -17.11
C LEU A 107 1.37 -11.51 -18.26
N LYS A 108 0.53 -10.69 -18.91
CA LYS A 108 -0.33 -11.10 -20.03
C LYS A 108 0.13 -10.42 -21.32
N ARG A 109 -0.09 -11.09 -22.47
CA ARG A 109 0.03 -10.46 -23.79
C ARG A 109 -1.24 -9.72 -24.13
N ASN A 110 -1.12 -8.56 -24.76
CA ASN A 110 -2.27 -7.84 -25.29
C ASN A 110 -2.75 -8.47 -26.62
N ALA A 111 -3.86 -7.98 -27.16
CA ALA A 111 -4.44 -8.47 -28.42
C ALA A 111 -3.48 -8.33 -29.63
N ALA A 112 -2.49 -7.43 -29.55
CA ALA A 112 -1.44 -7.25 -30.54
C ALA A 112 -0.19 -8.13 -30.26
N SER A 113 -0.31 -9.12 -29.36
CA SER A 113 0.78 -10.01 -28.91
C SER A 113 1.96 -9.32 -28.21
N ALA A 114 1.87 -8.03 -27.89
CA ALA A 114 2.90 -7.33 -27.12
C ALA A 114 2.78 -7.69 -25.63
N LEU A 115 3.92 -7.85 -24.96
CA LEU A 115 3.96 -8.08 -23.51
C LEU A 115 3.41 -6.87 -22.76
N GLY A 116 2.53 -7.13 -21.81
CA GLY A 116 2.06 -6.12 -20.88
C GLY A 116 3.13 -5.68 -19.87
N ILE A 117 2.72 -4.86 -18.92
CA ILE A 117 3.60 -4.38 -17.85
C ILE A 117 3.90 -5.54 -16.89
N SER A 118 5.18 -5.77 -16.63
CA SER A 118 5.65 -6.81 -15.71
C SER A 118 5.11 -6.61 -14.28
N PRO A 119 4.74 -7.69 -13.56
CA PRO A 119 4.37 -7.60 -12.14
C PRO A 119 5.42 -6.90 -11.30
N LEU A 120 6.69 -7.16 -11.60
CA LEU A 120 7.81 -6.57 -10.89
C LEU A 120 7.80 -5.04 -10.99
N VAL A 121 7.49 -4.50 -12.17
CA VAL A 121 7.38 -3.05 -12.40
C VAL A 121 6.18 -2.47 -11.66
N LYS A 122 5.01 -3.12 -11.76
CA LYS A 122 3.79 -2.70 -11.04
C LYS A 122 4.05 -2.62 -9.53
N ILE A 123 4.53 -3.71 -8.93
CA ILE A 123 4.76 -3.82 -7.49
C ILE A 123 5.90 -2.90 -7.03
N THR A 124 6.91 -2.67 -7.87
CA THR A 124 7.96 -1.68 -7.56
C THR A 124 7.39 -0.27 -7.51
N ALA A 125 6.52 0.09 -8.46
CA ALA A 125 5.89 1.40 -8.49
C ALA A 125 5.01 1.62 -7.25
N THR A 126 4.19 0.63 -6.88
CA THR A 126 3.33 0.71 -5.69
C THR A 126 4.13 0.80 -4.41
N LEU A 127 5.17 -0.03 -4.24
CA LEU A 127 6.00 0.02 -3.04
C LEU A 127 6.76 1.34 -2.94
N ARG A 128 7.25 1.90 -4.05
CA ARG A 128 7.88 3.23 -4.03
C ARG A 128 6.92 4.33 -3.60
N MET A 129 5.64 4.25 -3.98
CA MET A 129 4.63 5.19 -3.47
C MET A 129 4.44 5.03 -1.96
N ILE A 130 4.27 3.80 -1.48
CA ILE A 130 3.99 3.52 -0.05
C ILE A 130 5.21 3.85 0.83
N THR A 131 6.41 3.41 0.46
CA THR A 131 7.58 3.48 1.33
C THR A 131 8.30 4.82 1.28
N ASN A 132 8.22 5.53 0.14
CA ASN A 132 8.96 6.76 -0.09
C ASN A 132 8.05 7.97 -0.34
N GLY A 133 6.73 7.81 -0.36
CA GLY A 133 5.78 8.90 -0.57
C GLY A 133 5.88 9.53 -1.96
N VAL A 134 6.35 8.80 -2.95
CA VAL A 134 6.60 9.33 -4.30
C VAL A 134 5.29 9.43 -5.08
N ALA A 135 5.09 10.54 -5.82
CA ALA A 135 3.94 10.73 -6.68
C ALA A 135 3.93 9.73 -7.87
N ALA A 136 2.73 9.34 -8.30
CA ALA A 136 2.56 8.26 -9.27
C ALA A 136 3.00 8.63 -10.70
N ASP A 137 2.96 9.91 -11.07
CA ASP A 137 3.42 10.46 -12.35
C ASP A 137 4.94 10.39 -12.51
N THR A 138 5.70 10.65 -11.44
CA THR A 138 7.18 10.59 -11.47
C THR A 138 7.74 9.20 -11.74
N GLN A 139 6.95 8.14 -11.51
CA GLN A 139 7.37 6.77 -11.80
C GLN A 139 7.52 6.51 -13.31
N ASP A 140 6.89 7.32 -14.16
CA ASP A 140 6.93 7.15 -15.60
C ASP A 140 8.35 7.27 -16.17
N GLU A 141 9.17 8.19 -15.64
CA GLU A 141 10.52 8.43 -16.14
C GLU A 141 11.41 7.18 -16.00
N TYR A 142 11.35 6.52 -14.83
CA TYR A 142 12.21 5.39 -14.51
C TYR A 142 11.59 4.04 -14.89
N LEU A 143 10.33 3.81 -14.50
CA LEU A 143 9.64 2.53 -14.69
C LEU A 143 8.85 2.43 -15.99
N GLN A 144 8.67 3.55 -16.70
CA GLN A 144 7.89 3.62 -17.95
C GLN A 144 6.45 3.13 -17.72
N ILE A 145 5.84 3.49 -16.60
CA ILE A 145 4.47 3.13 -16.20
C ILE A 145 3.60 4.39 -16.12
N ALA A 146 2.38 4.32 -16.64
CA ALA A 146 1.45 5.44 -16.59
C ALA A 146 0.90 5.62 -15.17
N ASP A 147 0.74 6.86 -14.74
CA ASP A 147 0.15 7.27 -13.45
C ASP A 147 -1.12 6.47 -13.10
N SER A 148 -2.14 6.53 -13.97
CA SER A 148 -3.39 5.76 -13.79
C SER A 148 -3.18 4.25 -13.53
N THR A 149 -2.16 3.65 -14.15
CA THR A 149 -1.84 2.22 -13.95
C THR A 149 -1.10 1.99 -12.63
N THR A 150 -0.26 2.93 -12.21
CA THR A 150 0.38 2.93 -10.90
C THR A 150 -0.67 3.00 -9.78
N ILE A 151 -1.62 3.94 -9.88
CA ILE A 151 -2.72 4.09 -8.90
C ILE A 151 -3.60 2.84 -8.84
N GLU A 152 -4.01 2.28 -9.98
CA GLU A 152 -4.79 1.05 -10.01
C GLU A 152 -4.02 -0.13 -9.40
N SER A 153 -2.72 -0.24 -9.73
CA SER A 153 -1.86 -1.27 -9.15
C SER A 153 -1.75 -1.10 -7.63
N LEU A 154 -1.70 0.13 -7.12
CA LEU A 154 -1.61 0.41 -5.69
C LEU A 154 -2.85 -0.11 -4.95
N LYS A 155 -4.05 0.22 -5.46
CA LYS A 155 -5.31 -0.23 -4.87
C LYS A 155 -5.40 -1.75 -4.80
N ARG A 156 -5.07 -2.42 -5.90
CA ARG A 156 -5.08 -3.89 -5.98
C ARG A 156 -4.02 -4.53 -5.09
N PHE A 157 -2.83 -3.94 -5.06
CA PHE A 157 -1.75 -4.41 -4.22
C PHE A 157 -2.12 -4.34 -2.74
N VAL A 158 -2.63 -3.20 -2.25
CA VAL A 158 -3.02 -3.05 -0.84
C VAL A 158 -4.09 -4.06 -0.46
N ARG A 159 -5.12 -4.24 -1.30
CA ARG A 159 -6.14 -5.27 -1.07
C ARG A 159 -5.53 -6.68 -1.00
N ALA A 160 -4.70 -7.05 -1.97
CA ALA A 160 -4.04 -8.35 -1.97
C ALA A 160 -3.15 -8.56 -0.74
N ILE A 161 -2.42 -7.53 -0.29
CA ILE A 161 -1.61 -7.62 0.94
C ILE A 161 -2.48 -7.88 2.16
N VAL A 162 -3.60 -7.17 2.31
CA VAL A 162 -4.52 -7.39 3.43
C VAL A 162 -5.12 -8.80 3.38
N GLU A 163 -5.51 -9.28 2.20
CA GLU A 163 -6.10 -10.61 2.04
C GLU A 163 -5.09 -11.76 2.27
N ILE A 164 -3.83 -11.60 1.83
CA ILE A 164 -2.79 -12.63 1.97
C ILE A 164 -2.17 -12.63 3.36
N PHE A 165 -1.86 -11.43 3.88
CA PHE A 165 -1.02 -11.27 5.07
C PHE A 165 -1.78 -10.72 6.28
N GLY A 166 -3.07 -10.37 6.13
CA GLY A 166 -3.86 -9.72 7.18
C GLY A 166 -3.93 -10.52 8.46
N ASP A 167 -4.27 -11.79 8.35
CA ASP A 167 -4.45 -12.69 9.49
C ASP A 167 -3.13 -12.98 10.23
N GLU A 168 -2.00 -12.96 9.52
CA GLU A 168 -0.69 -13.25 10.13
C GLU A 168 -0.04 -11.98 10.70
N TYR A 169 -0.07 -10.87 9.97
CA TYR A 169 0.76 -9.69 10.24
C TYR A 169 -0.01 -8.40 10.56
N LEU A 170 -1.29 -8.30 10.19
CA LEU A 170 -2.11 -7.09 10.44
C LEU A 170 -3.17 -7.31 11.53
N ARG A 171 -3.10 -8.44 12.24
CA ARG A 171 -3.95 -8.74 13.40
C ARG A 171 -3.43 -8.10 14.69
N TYR A 172 -4.28 -8.10 15.71
CA TYR A 172 -3.86 -7.73 17.06
C TYR A 172 -2.77 -8.69 17.58
N PRO A 173 -1.74 -8.19 18.30
CA PRO A 173 -0.70 -9.04 18.88
C PRO A 173 -1.28 -10.06 19.88
N THR A 174 -0.87 -11.32 19.76
CA THR A 174 -1.20 -12.34 20.78
C THR A 174 -0.24 -12.23 21.96
N SER A 175 -0.57 -12.87 23.09
CA SER A 175 0.36 -12.99 24.23
C SER A 175 1.70 -13.64 23.86
N ALA A 176 1.70 -14.55 22.88
CA ALA A 176 2.92 -15.15 22.36
C ALA A 176 3.76 -14.13 21.57
N ASP A 177 3.12 -13.29 20.76
CA ASP A 177 3.81 -12.22 20.02
C ASP A 177 4.42 -11.19 20.97
N THR A 178 3.68 -10.78 22.00
CA THR A 178 4.19 -9.81 22.98
C THR A 178 5.35 -10.39 23.79
N CYS A 179 5.27 -11.65 24.24
CA CYS A 179 6.36 -12.34 24.91
C CYS A 179 7.61 -12.41 24.01
N ARG A 180 7.43 -12.79 22.73
CA ARG A 180 8.52 -12.86 21.75
C ARG A 180 9.15 -11.48 21.52
N LEU A 181 8.35 -10.43 21.41
CA LEU A 181 8.84 -9.06 21.22
C LEU A 181 9.58 -8.54 22.45
N LEU A 182 9.09 -8.82 23.66
CA LEU A 182 9.75 -8.46 24.92
C LEU A 182 11.11 -9.15 25.08
N ALA A 183 11.19 -10.46 24.81
CA ALA A 183 12.45 -11.19 24.84
C ALA A 183 13.47 -10.62 23.84
N LEU A 184 13.00 -10.20 22.66
CA LEU A 184 13.84 -9.58 21.64
C LEU A 184 14.29 -8.17 22.04
N GLY A 185 13.44 -7.43 22.76
CA GLY A 185 13.78 -6.14 23.37
C GLY A 185 14.86 -6.29 24.45
N GLU A 186 14.69 -7.26 25.35
CA GLU A 186 15.65 -7.58 26.41
C GLU A 186 17.03 -7.96 25.85
N GLN A 187 17.08 -8.83 24.83
CA GLN A 187 18.34 -9.17 24.13
C GLN A 187 19.04 -7.96 23.51
N ARG A 188 18.29 -6.89 23.19
CA ARG A 188 18.81 -5.65 22.62
C ARG A 188 19.07 -4.56 23.67
N GLY A 189 18.88 -4.85 24.95
CA GLY A 189 19.09 -3.91 26.06
C GLY A 189 17.87 -3.03 26.40
N PHE A 190 16.68 -3.40 25.94
CA PHE A 190 15.43 -2.68 26.15
C PHE A 190 14.38 -3.54 26.89
N PRO A 191 14.62 -3.87 28.17
CA PRO A 191 13.70 -4.71 28.94
C PRO A 191 12.34 -4.01 29.11
N GLY A 192 11.25 -4.78 28.93
CA GLY A 192 9.89 -4.28 29.14
C GLY A 192 9.29 -3.45 28.00
N MET A 193 10.00 -3.22 26.89
CA MET A 193 9.51 -2.39 25.78
C MET A 193 8.73 -3.18 24.72
N LEU A 194 7.48 -2.80 24.52
CA LEU A 194 6.57 -3.24 23.46
C LEU A 194 6.25 -2.05 22.54
N GLY A 195 7.23 -1.50 21.83
CA GLY A 195 7.02 -0.28 21.03
C GLY A 195 8.28 0.24 20.34
N SER A 196 8.11 1.25 19.47
CA SER A 196 9.16 1.76 18.58
C SER A 196 10.38 2.33 19.31
N ILE A 197 11.55 2.05 18.73
CA ILE A 197 12.85 2.69 19.03
C ILE A 197 12.88 4.21 18.73
N ASP A 198 11.83 4.79 18.11
CA ASP A 198 11.79 6.22 17.72
C ASP A 198 11.66 7.23 18.89
N GLY A 199 11.89 6.79 20.12
CA GLY A 199 12.14 7.66 21.28
C GLY A 199 13.62 7.97 21.54
N MET A 200 14.52 7.78 20.57
CA MET A 200 15.93 8.14 20.72
C MET A 200 16.15 9.66 20.60
N HIS A 201 15.73 10.41 21.63
CA HIS A 201 16.44 11.61 22.05
C HIS A 201 17.38 11.18 23.18
N TRP A 202 18.68 11.15 22.90
CA TRP A 202 19.72 11.06 23.91
C TRP A 202 20.49 12.40 23.85
N GLU A 203 20.78 12.98 25.01
CA GLU A 203 21.65 14.16 25.13
C GLU A 203 23.11 13.84 24.76
#